data_AF-S0FNC2-F1
#
_entry.id   AF-S0FNC2-F1
#
_cell.length_a   1.000
_cell.length_b   1.000
_cell.length_c   1.000
_cell.angle_alpha   90.00
_cell.angle_beta   90.00
_cell.angle_gamma   90.00
#
_symmetry.space_group_name_H-M   'P 1'
#
loop_
_entity.id
_entity.type
_entity.pdbx_description
1 polymer ?
#
loop_
_entity_poly.entity_id
_entity_poly.type
_entity_poly.pdbx_seq_one_letter_code
_entity_poly.pdbx_strand_id
1 'polypeptide(L)'
;MKRSINLQQLIAKAGEMAVANEWGERAYKINAAILKRDQNNSAACTRLAKYYRLNDNIEEAKQMYLKALDIDPENRGAINNLNDIEKDNEENEEVDNYGSIGDLLKAGQKSMTKGKYRLASKLFLKAYNIEPTLTAAVSLAGAYKKMDKTDLVEKLYRDTLDSAQSDAEILNINKIFTLNGLKMV
;
A
#
# COMPACT_ATOMS: atom_id res chain seq x y z
N MET A 1 -3.08 40.37 19.06
CA MET A 1 -4.26 39.58 18.63
C MET A 1 -3.81 38.39 17.80
N LYS A 2 -4.00 37.15 18.27
CA LYS A 2 -3.86 35.96 17.40
C LYS A 2 -5.01 36.01 16.38
N ARG A 3 -4.73 36.21 15.09
CA ARG A 3 -5.74 36.06 14.03
C ARG A 3 -6.28 34.63 14.13
N SER A 4 -7.57 34.49 14.45
CA SER A 4 -8.24 33.20 14.37
C SER A 4 -8.26 32.78 12.90
N ILE A 5 -7.77 31.57 12.61
CA ILE A 5 -7.83 31.03 11.26
C ILE A 5 -9.30 30.79 10.91
N ASN A 6 -9.78 31.35 9.80
CA ASN A 6 -11.16 31.18 9.33
C ASN A 6 -11.32 29.86 8.54
N LEU A 7 -12.56 29.44 8.24
CA LEU A 7 -12.83 28.16 7.57
C LEU A 7 -12.15 28.06 6.18
N GLN A 8 -12.20 29.13 5.37
CA GLN A 8 -11.60 29.11 4.04
C GLN A 8 -10.08 28.93 4.08
N GLN A 9 -9.40 29.56 5.04
CA GLN A 9 -7.97 29.36 5.25
C GLN A 9 -7.62 27.92 5.64
N LEU A 10 -8.48 27.25 6.44
CA LEU A 10 -8.29 25.83 6.76
C LEU A 10 -8.44 24.96 5.52
N ILE A 11 -9.47 25.21 4.70
CA ILE A 11 -9.74 24.45 3.46
C ILE A 11 -8.58 24.61 2.47
N ALA A 12 -8.11 25.84 2.24
CA ALA A 12 -6.98 26.12 1.36
C ALA A 12 -5.74 25.36 1.81
N LYS A 13 -5.40 25.46 3.10
CA LYS A 13 -4.25 24.77 3.70
C LYS A 13 -4.37 23.24 3.60
N ALA A 14 -5.55 22.68 3.83
CA ALA A 14 -5.77 21.24 3.67
C ALA A 14 -5.59 20.79 2.21
N GLY A 15 -5.99 21.63 1.26
CA GLY A 15 -5.74 21.44 -0.17
C GLY A 15 -4.25 21.44 -0.51
N GLU A 16 -3.51 22.44 -0.04
CA GLU A 16 -2.05 22.53 -0.23
C GLU A 16 -1.32 21.30 0.32
N MET A 17 -1.65 20.88 1.54
CA MET A 17 -1.07 19.68 2.15
C MET A 17 -1.37 18.42 1.35
N ALA A 18 -2.59 18.28 0.82
CA ALA A 18 -2.95 17.15 -0.03
C ALA A 18 -2.13 17.13 -1.34
N VAL A 19 -1.92 18.28 -1.97
CA VAL A 19 -1.08 18.41 -3.18
C VAL A 19 0.39 18.09 -2.86
N ALA A 20 0.88 18.51 -1.69
CA ALA A 20 2.22 18.21 -1.21
C ALA A 20 2.40 16.77 -0.68
N ASN A 21 1.37 15.92 -0.75
CA ASN A 21 1.36 14.56 -0.21
C ASN A 21 1.65 14.50 1.31
N GLU A 22 1.29 15.55 2.05
CA GLU A 22 1.46 15.65 3.50
C GLU A 22 0.23 15.10 4.23
N TRP A 23 0.29 13.83 4.62
CA TRP A 23 -0.81 13.14 5.29
C TRP A 23 -0.57 12.86 6.79
N GLY A 24 0.30 13.64 7.44
CA GLY A 24 0.62 13.44 8.85
C GLY A 24 -0.45 13.98 9.82
N GLU A 25 -0.17 13.90 11.12
CA GLU A 25 -1.06 14.35 12.20
C GLU A 25 -1.55 15.81 12.04
N ARG A 26 -0.73 16.66 11.43
CA ARG A 26 -1.10 18.04 11.10
C ARG A 26 -2.26 18.11 10.10
N ALA A 27 -2.23 17.26 9.07
CA ALA A 27 -3.28 17.18 8.05
C ALA A 27 -4.58 16.68 8.68
N TYR A 28 -4.47 15.68 9.55
CA TYR A 28 -5.58 15.20 10.37
C TYR A 28 -6.23 16.33 11.18
N LYS A 29 -5.43 17.05 11.98
CA LYS A 29 -5.93 18.14 12.85
C LYS A 29 -6.65 19.23 12.06
N ILE A 30 -6.13 19.59 10.89
CA ILE A 30 -6.75 20.61 10.03
C ILE A 30 -8.07 20.11 9.44
N ASN A 31 -8.11 18.91 8.85
CA ASN A 31 -9.35 18.39 8.27
C ASN A 31 -10.42 18.10 9.34
N ALA A 32 -10.01 17.64 10.52
CA ALA A 32 -10.92 17.51 11.67
C ALA A 32 -11.48 18.88 12.11
N ALA A 33 -10.67 19.94 12.09
CA ALA A 33 -11.14 21.29 12.40
C ALA A 33 -12.09 21.86 11.33
N ILE A 34 -11.90 21.50 10.05
CA ILE A 34 -12.85 21.80 8.98
C ILE A 34 -14.19 21.12 9.29
N LEU A 35 -14.20 19.81 9.53
CA LEU A 35 -15.43 19.06 9.79
C LEU A 35 -16.17 19.49 11.06
N LYS A 36 -15.47 20.03 12.07
CA LYS A 36 -16.11 20.65 13.24
C LYS A 36 -16.91 21.91 12.90
N ARG A 37 -16.54 22.63 11.84
CA ARG A 37 -17.17 23.90 11.41
C ARG A 37 -18.13 23.70 10.24
N ASP A 38 -17.84 22.72 9.40
CA ASP A 38 -18.58 22.36 8.20
C ASP A 38 -18.60 20.83 8.09
N GLN A 39 -19.65 20.23 8.65
CA GLN A 39 -19.81 18.77 8.68
C GLN A 39 -20.08 18.18 7.29
N ASN A 40 -20.48 19.03 6.33
CA ASN A 40 -20.82 18.66 4.96
C ASN A 40 -19.66 18.92 3.98
N ASN A 41 -18.43 18.95 4.48
CA ASN A 41 -17.25 19.09 3.65
C ASN A 41 -16.77 17.73 3.12
N SER A 42 -17.24 17.32 1.94
CA SER A 42 -16.88 16.03 1.33
C SER A 42 -15.35 15.89 1.13
N ALA A 43 -14.68 16.96 0.72
CA ALA A 43 -13.23 16.98 0.51
C ALA A 43 -12.42 16.79 1.81
N ALA A 44 -12.90 17.31 2.95
CA ALA A 44 -12.25 17.04 4.24
C ALA A 44 -12.47 15.58 4.70
N CYS A 45 -13.65 15.00 4.43
CA CYS A 45 -13.92 13.59 4.67
C CYS A 45 -12.95 12.70 3.88
N THR A 46 -12.76 12.94 2.58
CA THR A 46 -11.83 12.14 1.76
C THR A 46 -10.37 12.28 2.20
N ARG A 47 -9.94 13.47 2.64
CA ARG A 47 -8.58 13.68 3.17
C ARG A 47 -8.36 12.99 4.52
N LEU A 48 -9.35 12.98 5.41
CA LEU A 48 -9.29 12.19 6.65
C LEU A 48 -9.29 10.69 6.37
N ALA A 49 -10.11 10.24 5.42
CA ALA A 49 -10.12 8.85 5.00
C ALA A 49 -8.73 8.41 4.48
N LYS A 50 -8.06 9.26 3.70
CA LYS A 50 -6.68 9.01 3.25
C LYS A 50 -5.69 8.94 4.41
N TYR A 51 -5.82 9.82 5.41
CA TYR A 51 -5.03 9.76 6.64
C TYR A 51 -5.21 8.41 7.34
N TYR A 52 -6.46 8.00 7.61
CA TYR A 52 -6.74 6.72 8.28
C TYR A 52 -6.18 5.54 7.50
N ARG A 53 -6.37 5.53 6.18
CA ARG A 53 -5.86 4.47 5.30
C ARG A 53 -4.33 4.34 5.36
N LEU A 54 -3.60 5.45 5.40
CA LEU A 54 -2.13 5.43 5.49
C LEU A 54 -1.61 4.99 6.87
N ASN A 55 -2.45 5.03 7.90
CA ASN A 55 -2.15 4.55 9.24
C ASN A 55 -2.75 3.15 9.49
N ASP A 56 -3.13 2.44 8.44
CA ASP A 56 -3.73 1.08 8.49
C ASP A 56 -5.09 1.00 9.22
N ASN A 57 -5.72 2.14 9.47
CA ASN A 57 -7.07 2.23 10.04
C ASN A 57 -8.12 2.12 8.91
N ILE A 58 -8.24 0.92 8.34
CA ILE A 58 -9.03 0.68 7.12
C ILE A 58 -10.53 0.95 7.33
N GLU A 59 -11.09 0.56 8.48
CA GLU A 59 -12.51 0.74 8.77
C GLU A 59 -12.88 2.23 8.93
N GLU A 60 -12.08 3.00 9.66
CA GLU A 60 -12.27 4.45 9.76
C GLU A 60 -12.09 5.13 8.40
N ALA A 61 -11.17 4.64 7.56
CA ALA A 61 -11.03 5.13 6.21
C ALA A 61 -12.31 4.87 5.39
N LYS A 62 -12.85 3.65 5.41
CA LYS A 62 -14.11 3.31 4.74
C LYS A 62 -15.25 4.21 5.21
N GLN A 63 -15.43 4.36 6.52
CA GLN A 63 -16.48 5.21 7.09
C GLN A 63 -16.38 6.66 6.61
N MET A 64 -15.17 7.22 6.55
CA MET A 64 -14.97 8.59 6.06
C MET A 64 -15.17 8.74 4.55
N TYR A 65 -14.81 7.73 3.75
CA TYR A 65 -15.14 7.74 2.32
C TYR A 65 -16.65 7.62 2.08
N LEU A 66 -17.35 6.75 2.80
CA LEU A 66 -18.80 6.61 2.72
C LEU A 66 -19.50 7.92 3.10
N LYS A 67 -19.07 8.56 4.20
CA LYS A 67 -19.57 9.89 4.58
C LYS A 67 -19.34 10.94 3.48
N ALA A 68 -18.21 10.88 2.77
CA ALA A 68 -17.97 11.78 1.65
C ALA A 68 -18.97 11.56 0.51
N LEU A 69 -19.38 10.31 0.25
CA LEU A 69 -20.39 9.95 -0.75
C LEU A 69 -21.82 10.31 -0.32
N ASP A 70 -22.13 10.23 0.97
CA ASP A 70 -23.41 10.70 1.50
C ASP A 70 -23.61 12.21 1.26
N ILE A 71 -22.51 12.97 1.32
CA ILE A 71 -22.49 14.42 1.07
C ILE A 71 -22.47 14.73 -0.44
N ASP A 72 -21.62 14.03 -1.18
CA ASP A 72 -21.35 14.21 -2.60
C ASP A 72 -21.26 12.85 -3.29
N PRO A 73 -22.39 12.32 -3.82
CA PRO A 73 -22.45 11.00 -4.42
C PRO A 73 -21.52 10.82 -5.63
N GLU A 74 -21.09 11.91 -6.27
CA GLU A 74 -20.19 11.88 -7.44
C GLU A 74 -18.71 12.07 -7.05
N ASN A 75 -18.39 12.02 -5.75
CA ASN A 75 -17.02 12.22 -5.27
C ASN A 75 -16.09 11.10 -5.75
N ARG A 76 -15.45 11.33 -6.91
CA ARG A 76 -14.56 10.35 -7.55
C ARG A 76 -13.40 9.91 -6.65
N GLY A 77 -12.94 10.79 -5.76
CA GLY A 77 -11.89 10.45 -4.79
C GLY A 77 -12.34 9.37 -3.81
N ALA A 78 -13.56 9.49 -3.27
CA ALA A 78 -14.13 8.49 -2.38
C ALA A 78 -14.47 7.19 -3.11
N ILE A 79 -15.13 7.26 -4.28
CA ILE A 79 -15.46 6.08 -5.10
C ILE A 79 -14.20 5.27 -5.41
N ASN A 80 -13.16 5.92 -5.95
CA ASN A 80 -11.95 5.23 -6.36
C ASN A 80 -11.23 4.57 -5.18
N ASN A 81 -11.18 5.22 -4.02
CA ASN A 81 -10.50 4.65 -2.85
C ASN A 81 -11.30 3.51 -2.21
N LEU A 82 -12.63 3.59 -2.15
CA LEU A 82 -13.45 2.47 -1.69
C LEU A 82 -13.30 1.26 -2.60
N ASN A 83 -13.39 1.45 -3.92
CA ASN A 83 -13.17 0.36 -4.89
C ASN A 83 -11.78 -0.28 -4.73
N ASP A 84 -10.74 0.52 -4.48
CA ASP A 84 -9.39 0.01 -4.27
C ASP A 84 -9.26 -0.79 -2.96
N ILE A 85 -9.96 -0.37 -1.89
CA ILE A 85 -10.03 -1.12 -0.63
C ILE A 85 -10.78 -2.44 -0.83
N GLU A 86 -11.94 -2.43 -1.48
CA GLU A 86 -12.73 -3.65 -1.73
C GLU A 86 -11.94 -4.64 -2.57
N LYS A 87 -11.29 -4.16 -3.64
CA LYS A 87 -10.40 -5.00 -4.46
C LYS A 87 -9.21 -5.52 -3.66
N ASP A 88 -8.68 -4.75 -2.71
CA ASP A 88 -7.60 -5.22 -1.84
C ASP A 88 -8.08 -6.37 -0.93
N ASN A 89 -9.29 -6.24 -0.39
CA ASN A 89 -9.94 -7.25 0.43
C ASN A 89 -10.22 -8.55 -0.36
N GLU A 90 -10.82 -8.43 -1.54
CA GLU A 90 -11.05 -9.58 -2.45
C GLU A 90 -9.74 -10.32 -2.77
N GLU A 91 -8.65 -9.58 -3.03
CA GLU A 91 -7.34 -10.20 -3.28
C GLU A 91 -6.76 -10.88 -2.03
N ASN A 92 -7.03 -10.36 -0.82
CA ASN A 92 -6.60 -11.00 0.43
C ASN A 92 -7.37 -12.31 0.66
N GLU A 93 -8.69 -12.29 0.45
CA GLU A 93 -9.52 -13.49 0.51
C GLU A 93 -9.09 -14.52 -0.54
N GLU A 94 -8.75 -14.11 -1.77
CA GLU A 94 -8.19 -14.99 -2.79
C GLU A 94 -6.89 -15.66 -2.32
N VAL A 95 -5.98 -14.90 -1.72
CA VAL A 95 -4.70 -15.39 -1.16
C VAL A 95 -4.93 -16.37 0.00
N ASP A 96 -6.00 -16.18 0.78
CA ASP A 96 -6.33 -17.05 1.91
C ASP A 96 -6.84 -18.44 1.54
N ASN A 97 -7.33 -18.61 0.31
CA ASN A 97 -7.70 -19.91 -0.22
C ASN A 97 -6.50 -20.83 -0.55
N TYR A 98 -5.27 -20.31 -0.52
CA TYR A 98 -4.06 -21.10 -0.77
C TYR A 98 -3.34 -21.47 0.53
N GLY A 99 -3.22 -22.78 0.78
CA GLY A 99 -2.60 -23.30 2.00
C GLY A 99 -1.16 -23.81 1.85
N SER A 100 -0.67 -24.00 0.62
CA SER A 100 0.67 -24.56 0.37
C SER A 100 1.58 -23.54 -0.34
N ILE A 101 2.88 -23.58 -0.03
CA ILE A 101 3.90 -22.76 -0.71
C ILE A 101 3.88 -23.03 -2.22
N GLY A 102 3.76 -24.30 -2.64
CA GLY A 102 3.75 -24.68 -4.05
C GLY A 102 2.59 -24.07 -4.83
N ASP A 103 1.39 -24.05 -4.24
CA ASP A 103 0.22 -23.46 -4.89
C ASP A 103 0.27 -21.94 -4.90
N LEU A 104 0.76 -21.32 -3.82
CA LEU A 104 1.02 -19.88 -3.75
C LEU A 104 2.00 -19.43 -4.84
N LEU A 105 3.11 -20.14 -5.03
CA LEU A 105 4.10 -19.83 -6.07
C LEU A 105 3.50 -19.98 -7.48
N LYS A 106 2.75 -21.06 -7.73
CA LYS A 106 2.08 -21.28 -9.03
C LYS A 106 1.04 -20.20 -9.33
N ALA A 107 0.20 -19.88 -8.35
CA ALA A 107 -0.81 -18.83 -8.47
C ALA A 107 -0.16 -17.45 -8.67
N GLY A 108 0.90 -17.15 -7.90
CA GLY A 108 1.67 -15.91 -8.03
C GLY A 108 2.28 -15.78 -9.43
N GLN A 109 2.88 -16.84 -9.96
CA GLN A 109 3.43 -16.84 -11.31
C GLN A 109 2.34 -16.63 -12.38
N LYS A 110 1.18 -17.27 -12.22
CA LYS A 110 0.01 -17.04 -13.10
C LYS A 110 -0.50 -15.60 -13.01
N SER A 111 -0.45 -14.99 -11.83
CA SER A 111 -0.79 -13.58 -11.64
C SER A 111 0.23 -12.64 -12.30
N MET A 112 1.53 -12.97 -12.25
CA MET A 112 2.57 -12.25 -12.98
C MET A 112 2.33 -12.23 -14.48
N THR A 113 2.00 -13.38 -15.09
CA THR A 113 1.75 -13.45 -16.55
C THR A 113 0.50 -12.68 -16.97
N LYS A 114 -0.46 -12.52 -16.07
CA LYS A 114 -1.67 -11.71 -16.28
C LYS A 114 -1.48 -10.21 -15.99
N GLY A 115 -0.27 -9.78 -15.60
CA GLY A 115 -0.01 -8.40 -15.19
C GLY A 115 -0.64 -8.02 -13.85
N LYS A 116 -1.15 -8.99 -13.07
CA LYS A 116 -1.73 -8.78 -11.74
C LYS A 116 -0.62 -8.74 -10.67
N TYR A 117 0.27 -7.76 -10.79
CA TYR A 117 1.49 -7.71 -9.97
C TYR A 117 1.21 -7.52 -8.47
N ARG A 118 0.15 -6.77 -8.09
CA ARG A 118 -0.25 -6.61 -6.69
C ARG A 118 -0.63 -7.95 -6.07
N LEU A 119 -1.56 -8.69 -6.67
CA LEU A 119 -1.94 -10.03 -6.24
C LEU A 119 -0.75 -11.01 -6.23
N ALA A 120 0.09 -10.98 -7.28
CA ALA A 120 1.29 -11.80 -7.32
C ALA A 120 2.22 -11.53 -6.12
N SER A 121 2.42 -10.26 -5.77
CA SER A 121 3.23 -9.89 -4.61
C SER A 121 2.64 -10.40 -3.30
N LYS A 122 1.31 -10.38 -3.12
CA LYS A 122 0.65 -10.94 -1.92
C LYS A 122 0.83 -12.46 -1.82
N LEU A 123 0.66 -13.17 -2.93
CA LEU A 123 0.83 -14.62 -3.00
C LEU A 123 2.27 -15.04 -2.68
N PHE A 124 3.25 -14.36 -3.29
CA PHE A 124 4.66 -14.64 -3.01
C PHE A 124 5.08 -14.22 -1.59
N LEU A 125 4.55 -13.12 -1.07
CA LEU A 125 4.79 -12.70 0.31
C LEU A 125 4.27 -13.74 1.30
N LYS A 126 3.06 -14.27 1.09
CA LYS A 126 2.54 -15.36 1.93
C LYS A 126 3.42 -16.61 1.85
N ALA A 127 3.87 -17.00 0.65
CA ALA A 127 4.80 -18.11 0.49
C ALA A 127 6.12 -17.90 1.26
N TYR A 128 6.70 -16.69 1.12
CA TYR A 128 7.92 -16.30 1.83
C TYR A 128 7.76 -16.29 3.35
N ASN A 129 6.60 -15.85 3.86
CA ASN A 129 6.32 -15.82 5.30
C ASN A 129 6.09 -17.22 5.90
N ILE A 130 5.61 -18.20 5.10
CA ILE A 130 5.53 -19.59 5.54
C ILE A 130 6.94 -20.18 5.62
N GLU A 131 7.73 -20.02 4.56
CA GLU A 131 9.13 -20.43 4.53
C GLU A 131 9.96 -19.46 3.66
N PRO A 132 10.93 -18.75 4.23
CA PRO A 132 11.82 -17.84 3.50
C PRO A 132 12.78 -18.58 2.56
N THR A 133 12.30 -19.02 1.40
CA THR A 133 13.12 -19.65 0.37
C THR A 133 13.64 -18.63 -0.65
N LEU A 134 14.82 -18.89 -1.22
CA LEU A 134 15.38 -18.05 -2.31
C LEU A 134 14.42 -17.94 -3.50
N THR A 135 13.67 -19.00 -3.81
CA THR A 135 12.65 -18.99 -4.88
C THR A 135 11.50 -18.03 -4.58
N ALA A 136 10.99 -18.04 -3.34
CA ALA A 136 9.93 -17.11 -2.92
C ALA A 136 10.44 -15.66 -2.89
N ALA A 137 11.66 -15.44 -2.38
CA ALA A 137 12.29 -14.12 -2.34
C ALA A 137 12.46 -13.51 -3.74
N VAL A 138 12.99 -14.28 -4.70
CA VAL A 138 13.23 -13.80 -6.08
C VAL A 138 11.90 -13.57 -6.81
N SER A 139 10.91 -14.43 -6.61
CA SER A 139 9.56 -14.24 -7.16
C SER A 139 8.90 -12.96 -6.63
N LEU A 140 8.98 -12.73 -5.32
CA LEU A 140 8.44 -11.55 -4.66
C LEU A 140 9.16 -10.27 -5.11
N ALA A 141 10.49 -10.28 -5.16
CA ALA A 141 11.30 -9.18 -5.68
C ALA A 141 10.95 -8.86 -7.15
N GLY A 142 10.73 -9.89 -7.97
CA GLY A 142 10.25 -9.72 -9.35
C GLY A 142 8.89 -9.00 -9.43
N ALA A 143 7.95 -9.37 -8.56
CA ALA A 143 6.66 -8.69 -8.46
C ALA A 143 6.81 -7.23 -8.00
N TYR A 144 7.62 -6.97 -6.96
CA TYR A 144 7.90 -5.61 -6.48
C TYR A 144 8.56 -4.74 -7.55
N LYS A 145 9.52 -5.27 -8.31
CA LYS A 145 10.13 -4.56 -9.44
C LYS A 145 9.11 -4.17 -10.51
N LYS A 146 8.14 -5.04 -10.82
CA LYS A 146 7.04 -4.71 -11.76
C LYS A 146 6.08 -3.65 -11.22
N MET A 147 6.08 -3.42 -9.92
CA MET A 147 5.31 -2.38 -9.23
C MET A 147 6.13 -1.12 -8.93
N ASP A 148 7.37 -1.03 -9.42
CA ASP A 148 8.31 0.06 -9.13
C ASP A 148 8.61 0.24 -7.62
N LYS A 149 8.45 -0.84 -6.84
CA LYS A 149 8.72 -0.84 -5.39
C LYS A 149 10.18 -1.18 -5.11
N THR A 150 11.07 -0.34 -5.60
CA THR A 150 12.52 -0.54 -5.57
C THR A 150 13.06 -0.69 -4.15
N ASP A 151 12.58 0.10 -3.19
CA ASP A 151 12.98 0.00 -1.79
C ASP A 151 12.67 -1.39 -1.19
N LEU A 152 11.54 -2.00 -1.58
CA LEU A 152 11.18 -3.34 -1.11
C LEU A 152 12.03 -4.42 -1.77
N VAL A 153 12.46 -4.22 -3.02
CA VAL A 153 13.40 -5.14 -3.69
C VAL A 153 14.73 -5.14 -2.96
N GLU A 154 15.26 -3.96 -2.63
CA GLU A 154 16.53 -3.82 -1.90
C GLU A 154 16.43 -4.41 -0.51
N LYS A 155 15.37 -4.09 0.23
CA LYS A 155 15.14 -4.65 1.57
C LYS A 155 15.10 -6.18 1.51
N LEU A 156 14.31 -6.76 0.61
CA LEU A 156 14.18 -8.21 0.50
C LEU A 156 15.50 -8.90 0.12
N TYR A 157 16.30 -8.26 -0.75
CA TYR A 157 17.64 -8.76 -1.08
C TYR A 157 18.57 -8.78 0.15
N ARG A 158 18.57 -7.71 0.96
CA ARG A 158 19.34 -7.63 2.21
C ARG A 158 18.86 -8.69 3.21
N ASP A 159 17.55 -8.76 3.47
CA ASP A 159 16.94 -9.74 4.38
C ASP A 159 17.31 -11.19 3.95
N THR A 160 17.33 -11.46 2.63
CA THR A 160 17.72 -12.78 2.11
C THR A 160 19.20 -13.07 2.33
N LEU A 161 20.09 -12.09 2.12
CA LEU A 161 21.53 -12.24 2.38
C LEU A 161 21.83 -12.46 3.86
N ASP A 162 21.17 -11.72 4.74
CA ASP A 162 21.38 -11.80 6.19
C ASP A 162 20.96 -13.16 6.77
N SER A 163 20.05 -13.86 6.08
CA SER A 163 19.63 -15.22 6.43
C SER A 163 20.58 -16.33 5.97
N ALA A 164 21.57 -16.01 5.12
CA ALA A 164 22.48 -16.99 4.56
C ALA A 164 23.40 -17.59 5.64
N GLN A 165 23.56 -18.91 5.62
CA GLN A 165 24.34 -19.67 6.60
C GLN A 165 25.76 -19.98 6.14
N SER A 166 26.09 -19.66 4.88
CA SER A 166 27.41 -19.91 4.30
C SER A 166 27.77 -18.96 3.15
N ASP A 167 29.06 -18.82 2.88
CA ASP A 167 29.57 -18.06 1.73
C ASP A 167 29.07 -18.60 0.39
N ALA A 168 28.83 -19.92 0.31
CA ALA A 168 28.27 -20.55 -0.88
C ALA A 168 26.82 -20.11 -1.14
N GLU A 169 26.02 -19.97 -0.08
CA GLU A 169 24.66 -19.44 -0.17
C GLU A 169 24.66 -17.96 -0.53
N ILE A 170 25.53 -17.15 0.07
CA ILE A 170 25.71 -15.73 -0.28
C ILE A 170 26.05 -15.59 -1.77
N LEU A 171 26.98 -16.39 -2.27
CA LEU A 171 27.35 -16.39 -3.69
C LEU A 171 26.17 -16.78 -4.59
N ASN A 172 25.39 -17.79 -4.19
CA ASN A 172 24.21 -18.22 -4.93
C ASN A 172 23.12 -17.13 -4.96
N ILE A 173 22.81 -16.50 -3.82
CA ILE A 173 21.85 -15.40 -3.71
C ILE A 173 22.30 -14.25 -4.63
N ASN A 174 23.56 -13.83 -4.53
CA ASN A 174 24.15 -12.78 -5.37
C ASN A 174 24.00 -13.10 -6.86
N LYS A 175 24.30 -14.33 -7.26
CA LYS A 175 24.17 -14.79 -8.64
C LYS A 175 22.71 -14.71 -9.12
N ILE A 176 21.76 -15.25 -8.35
CA ILE A 176 20.35 -15.28 -8.77
C ILE A 176 19.73 -13.88 -8.83
N PHE A 177 19.97 -13.02 -7.83
CA PHE A 177 19.46 -11.65 -7.84
C PHE A 177 20.06 -10.84 -9.00
N THR A 178 21.34 -11.04 -9.33
CA THR A 178 21.99 -10.38 -10.47
C THR A 178 21.39 -10.85 -11.80
N LEU A 179 21.23 -12.17 -12.01
CA LEU A 179 20.66 -12.73 -13.25
C LEU A 179 19.23 -12.25 -13.53
N ASN A 180 18.46 -11.96 -12.49
CA ASN A 180 17.09 -11.44 -12.61
C ASN A 180 17.03 -9.90 -12.68
N GLY A 181 18.20 -9.23 -12.65
CA GLY A 181 18.28 -7.76 -12.60
C GLY A 181 17.61 -7.17 -11.36
N LEU A 182 17.63 -7.89 -10.24
CA LEU A 182 17.06 -7.50 -8.95
C LEU A 182 18.12 -6.92 -8.01
N LYS A 183 19.39 -7.03 -8.37
CA LYS A 183 20.49 -6.39 -7.65
C LYS A 183 20.56 -4.91 -8.05
N MET A 184 20.39 -4.03 -7.07
CA MET A 184 20.64 -2.60 -7.21
C MET A 184 22.15 -2.35 -7.06
N VAL A 185 22.70 -1.47 -7.91
CA VAL A 185 24.13 -1.07 -7.88
C VAL A 185 24.37 -0.11 -6.73
#